data_AF-A0A381TWQ5-F1
#
_entry.id   AF-A0A381TWQ5-F1
#
_cell.length_a   1.000
_cell.length_b   1.000
_cell.length_c   1.000
_cell.angle_alpha   90.00
_cell.angle_beta   90.00
_cell.angle_gamma   90.00
#
_symmetry.space_group_name_H-M   'P 1'
#
loop_
_entity.id
_entity.type
_entity.pdbx_description
1 polymer ?
#
loop_
_entity_poly.entity_id
_entity_poly.type
_entity_poly.pdbx_seq_one_letter_code
_entity_poly.pdbx_strand_id
1 'polypeptide(L)'
;VIAALTLVTLVAWSQHDWRRGERDKRGGVENWGRDEELPNDTFTFARIQYDSWGGSWRGRGKWSIDYPESDLNMSFRLQQLTALKVDPEGTVLNL
;
A
#
# COMPACT_ATOMS: atom_id res chain seq x y z
N VAL A 1 20.13 44.75 4.85
CA VAL A 1 19.72 43.85 5.96
C VAL A 1 18.39 43.17 5.67
N ILE A 2 17.31 43.92 5.37
CA ILE A 2 15.97 43.35 5.10
C ILE A 2 15.96 42.38 3.90
N ALA A 3 16.63 42.72 2.79
CA ALA A 3 16.70 41.85 1.61
C ALA A 3 17.43 40.52 1.85
N ALA A 4 18.40 40.49 2.78
CA ALA A 4 19.09 39.26 3.14
C ALA A 4 18.20 38.36 4.01
N LEU A 5 17.44 38.95 4.94
CA LEU A 5 16.48 38.23 5.78
C LEU A 5 15.37 37.59 4.94
N THR A 6 14.86 38.29 3.92
CA THR A 6 13.82 37.75 3.02
C THR A 6 14.31 36.60 2.15
N LEU A 7 15.60 36.60 1.77
CA LEU A 7 16.17 35.54 0.94
C LEU A 7 16.46 34.28 1.78
N VAL A 8 16.88 34.46 3.03
CA VAL A 8 17.06 33.36 3.99
C VAL A 8 15.73 32.69 4.34
N THR A 9 14.64 33.43 4.52
CA THR A 9 13.32 32.84 4.80
C THR A 9 12.77 32.06 3.61
N LEU A 10 12.95 32.55 2.39
CA LEU A 10 12.57 31.84 1.16
C LEU A 10 13.35 30.54 0.94
N VAL A 11 14.66 30.56 1.21
CA VAL A 11 15.50 29.35 1.11
C VAL A 11 15.17 28.35 2.23
N ALA A 12 14.89 28.81 3.45
CA ALA A 12 14.49 27.94 4.54
C ALA A 12 13.12 27.27 4.29
N TRP A 13 12.18 27.99 3.67
CA TRP A 13 10.88 27.42 3.26
C TRP A 13 11.00 26.48 2.06
N SER A 14 11.94 26.72 1.13
CA SER A 14 12.19 25.79 0.01
C SER A 14 12.93 24.52 0.43
N GLN A 15 13.68 24.59 1.53
CA GLN A 15 14.31 23.44 2.19
C GLN A 15 13.45 22.86 3.31
N HIS A 16 12.24 23.37 3.56
CA HIS A 16 11.30 22.73 4.46
C HIS A 16 10.82 21.46 3.78
N ASP A 17 11.68 20.46 3.92
CA ASP A 17 11.55 19.11 3.44
C ASP A 17 10.16 18.67 3.87
N TRP A 18 9.25 18.55 2.90
CA TRP A 18 8.00 17.85 3.07
C TRP A 18 8.41 16.40 3.35
N ARG A 19 8.83 16.16 4.59
CA ARG A 19 9.13 14.86 5.16
C ARG A 19 7.87 14.08 4.93
N ARG A 20 7.85 13.39 3.80
CA ARG A 20 6.87 12.40 3.42
C ARG A 20 7.01 11.40 4.53
N GLY A 21 6.17 11.56 5.55
CA GLY A 21 6.17 10.71 6.74
C GLY A 21 6.22 9.27 6.28
N GLU A 22 6.87 8.42 7.08
CA GLU A 22 6.97 7.00 6.80
C GLU A 22 5.58 6.49 6.37
N ARG A 23 5.46 6.14 5.09
CA ARG A 23 4.19 5.70 4.53
C ARG A 23 3.91 4.36 5.15
N ASP A 24 2.80 4.25 5.86
CA ASP A 24 2.32 2.97 6.34
C ASP A 24 2.21 2.02 5.15
N LYS A 25 2.89 0.87 5.25
CA LYS A 25 2.91 -0.17 4.22
C LYS A 25 1.53 -0.76 3.98
N ARG A 26 0.62 -0.66 4.97
CA ARG A 26 -0.77 -1.12 4.89
C ARG A 26 -1.76 -0.03 4.54
N GLY A 27 -1.32 1.22 4.31
CA GLY A 27 -2.20 2.33 3.92
C GLY A 27 -3.33 2.61 4.92
N GLY A 28 -3.10 2.37 6.22
CA GLY A 28 -4.09 2.54 7.28
C GLY A 28 -5.02 1.35 7.51
N VAL A 29 -4.87 0.24 6.77
CA VAL A 29 -5.61 -1.00 7.04
C VAL A 29 -5.04 -1.67 8.28
N GLU A 30 -5.90 -1.94 9.25
CA GLU A 30 -5.54 -2.60 10.51
C GLU A 30 -4.95 -3.99 10.26
N ASN A 31 -4.10 -4.46 11.17
CA ASN A 31 -3.71 -5.87 11.20
C ASN A 31 -4.82 -6.69 11.84
N TRP A 32 -5.12 -7.86 11.31
CA TRP A 32 -6.01 -8.83 11.94
C TRP A 32 -5.33 -10.18 12.10
N GLY A 33 -5.81 -10.96 13.06
CA GLY A 33 -5.27 -12.29 13.34
C GLY A 33 -5.64 -13.30 12.26
N ARG A 34 -4.70 -14.20 11.95
CA ARG A 34 -4.94 -15.41 11.16
C ARG A 34 -5.52 -16.51 12.05
N ASP A 35 -6.30 -17.40 11.46
CA ASP A 35 -6.79 -18.60 12.16
C ASP A 35 -5.65 -19.61 12.35
N GLU A 36 -5.24 -19.84 13.60
CA GLU A 36 -4.15 -20.75 13.95
C GLU A 36 -4.60 -22.23 14.00
N GLU A 37 -5.88 -22.50 14.23
CA GLU A 37 -6.41 -23.85 14.31
C GLU A 37 -6.60 -24.46 12.91
N LEU A 38 -7.05 -23.62 11.96
CA LEU A 38 -7.32 -24.01 10.59
C LEU A 38 -6.55 -23.14 9.59
N PRO A 39 -5.20 -23.17 9.59
CA PRO A 39 -4.39 -22.25 8.80
C PRO A 39 -4.57 -22.42 7.28
N ASN A 40 -5.07 -23.58 6.84
CA ASN A 40 -5.33 -23.87 5.43
C ASN A 40 -6.81 -23.66 5.03
N ASP A 41 -7.72 -23.43 5.99
CA ASP A 41 -9.13 -23.14 5.74
C ASP A 41 -9.39 -21.63 5.87
N THR A 42 -8.63 -20.86 5.10
CA THR A 42 -8.66 -19.41 5.14
C THR A 42 -8.63 -18.88 3.71
N PHE A 43 -9.50 -17.92 3.40
CA PHE A 43 -9.47 -17.21 2.13
C PHE A 43 -8.19 -16.36 2.05
N THR A 44 -7.37 -16.60 1.03
CA THR A 44 -6.16 -15.81 0.77
C THR A 44 -6.33 -15.07 -0.55
N PHE A 45 -6.23 -13.74 -0.53
CA PHE A 45 -6.29 -12.97 -1.76
C PHE A 45 -5.02 -13.22 -2.60
N ALA A 46 -5.21 -13.51 -3.89
CA ALA A 46 -4.11 -13.75 -4.83
C ALA A 46 -4.13 -12.70 -5.94
N ARG A 47 -3.15 -11.78 -5.94
CA ARG A 47 -2.97 -10.80 -7.03
C ARG A 47 -2.15 -11.42 -8.16
N ILE A 48 -2.62 -11.26 -9.39
CA ILE A 48 -1.87 -11.62 -10.58
C ILE A 48 -1.00 -10.44 -11.02
N GLN A 49 0.32 -10.63 -10.95
CA GLN A 49 1.32 -9.76 -11.52
C GLN A 49 1.66 -10.26 -12.92
N TYR A 50 1.14 -9.56 -13.93
CA TYR A 50 1.37 -9.85 -15.35
C TYR A 50 2.26 -8.76 -15.99
N ASP A 51 3.06 -9.14 -16.98
CA ASP A 51 3.90 -8.23 -17.76
C ASP A 51 3.42 -8.04 -19.22
N SER A 52 2.43 -8.82 -19.65
CA SER A 52 1.90 -8.90 -21.02
C SER A 52 1.43 -7.58 -21.63
N TRP A 53 1.07 -6.58 -20.81
CA TRP A 53 0.51 -5.31 -21.26
C TRP A 53 1.51 -4.14 -21.32
N GLY A 54 2.81 -4.42 -21.28
CA GLY A 54 3.86 -3.39 -21.32
C GLY A 54 3.86 -2.46 -20.09
N GLY A 55 5.00 -1.83 -19.82
CA GLY A 55 5.14 -0.94 -18.65
C GLY A 55 4.22 0.29 -18.73
N SER A 56 3.61 0.68 -17.60
CA SER A 56 2.94 1.98 -17.46
C SER A 56 3.98 3.11 -17.40
N TRP A 57 3.50 4.35 -17.49
CA TRP A 57 4.27 5.56 -17.16
C TRP A 57 5.00 5.35 -15.81
N ARG A 58 6.34 5.42 -15.84
CA ARG A 58 7.28 5.17 -14.72
C ARG A 58 7.63 3.71 -14.38
N GLY A 59 7.41 2.76 -15.29
CA GLY A 59 7.93 1.39 -15.13
C GLY A 59 7.15 0.53 -14.11
N ARG A 60 5.97 0.98 -13.69
CA ARG A 60 5.03 0.14 -12.92
C ARG A 60 4.11 -0.62 -13.87
N GLY A 61 3.84 -1.89 -13.60
CA GLY A 61 2.88 -2.65 -14.40
C GLY A 61 1.45 -2.19 -14.11
N LYS A 62 0.53 -2.36 -15.06
CA LYS A 62 -0.91 -2.08 -14.83
C LYS A 62 -1.49 -2.92 -13.69
N TRP A 63 -0.91 -4.10 -13.44
CA TRP A 63 -1.21 -4.93 -12.28
C TRP A 63 -0.99 -4.23 -10.94
N SER A 64 -0.14 -3.20 -10.83
CA SER A 64 0.24 -2.60 -9.54
C SER A 64 -0.59 -1.37 -9.16
N ILE A 65 -1.70 -1.12 -9.88
CA ILE A 65 -2.63 -0.03 -9.53
C ILE A 65 -3.19 -0.34 -8.13
N ASP A 66 -3.07 0.65 -7.25
CA ASP A 66 -3.51 0.64 -5.84
C ASP A 66 -2.97 -0.52 -4.99
N TYR A 67 -1.90 -1.18 -5.45
CA TYR A 67 -1.21 -2.22 -4.70
C TYR A 67 -0.27 -1.61 -3.63
N PRO A 68 -0.28 -2.10 -2.38
CA PRO A 68 -1.06 -3.24 -1.84
C PRO A 68 -2.41 -2.87 -1.20
N GLU A 69 -2.75 -1.58 -1.14
CA GLU A 69 -3.87 -1.03 -0.37
C GLU A 69 -5.22 -1.63 -0.77
N SER A 70 -5.45 -1.85 -2.07
CA SER A 70 -6.70 -2.45 -2.55
C SER A 70 -6.87 -3.91 -2.11
N ASP A 71 -5.77 -4.67 -2.08
CA ASP A 71 -5.79 -6.10 -1.70
C ASP A 71 -6.10 -6.24 -0.22
N LEU A 72 -5.45 -5.41 0.59
CA LEU A 72 -5.67 -5.34 2.02
C LEU A 72 -7.09 -4.89 2.36
N ASN A 73 -7.59 -3.83 1.71
CA ASN A 73 -8.94 -3.34 1.96
C ASN A 73 -10.01 -4.36 1.57
N MET A 74 -9.89 -5.01 0.41
CA MET A 74 -10.85 -6.05 0.02
C MET A 74 -10.87 -7.21 1.02
N SER A 75 -9.69 -7.70 1.40
CA SER A 75 -9.52 -8.82 2.33
C SER A 75 -10.08 -8.48 3.72
N PHE A 76 -9.78 -7.29 4.23
CA PHE A 76 -10.28 -6.84 5.52
C PHE A 76 -11.81 -6.66 5.53
N ARG A 77 -12.41 -6.14 4.45
CA ARG A 77 -13.87 -6.02 4.36
C ARG A 77 -14.56 -7.37 4.23
N LEU A 78 -13.96 -8.34 3.55
CA LEU A 78 -14.47 -9.72 3.52
C LEU A 78 -14.51 -10.31 4.94
N GLN A 79 -13.45 -10.12 5.72
CA GLN A 79 -13.38 -10.56 7.13
C GLN A 79 -14.47 -9.88 7.99
N GLN A 80 -14.71 -8.58 7.80
CA GLN A 80 -15.68 -7.84 8.62
C GLN A 80 -17.14 -8.14 8.27
N LEU A 81 -17.43 -8.39 7.00
CA LEU A 81 -18.80 -8.48 6.48
C LEU A 81 -19.29 -9.92 6.31
N THR A 82 -18.41 -10.90 6.48
CA THR A 82 -18.73 -12.32 6.30
C THR A 82 -18.18 -13.16 7.45
N ALA A 83 -18.61 -14.43 7.53
CA ALA A 83 -18.05 -15.39 8.48
C ALA A 83 -16.77 -16.07 7.97
N LEU A 84 -16.29 -15.71 6.78
CA LEU A 84 -15.07 -16.29 6.22
C LEU A 84 -13.86 -15.85 7.04
N LYS A 85 -12.97 -16.80 7.32
CA LYS A 85 -11.62 -16.48 7.77
C LYS A 85 -10.81 -16.01 6.57
N VAL A 86 -10.13 -14.88 6.71
CA VAL A 86 -9.34 -14.25 5.65
C VAL A 86 -7.90 -14.06 6.13
N ASP A 87 -6.93 -14.39 5.28
CA ASP A 87 -5.50 -14.24 5.59
C ASP A 87 -5.12 -12.75 5.49
N PRO A 88 -4.52 -12.15 6.54
CA PRO A 88 -4.00 -10.79 6.50
C PRO A 88 -2.89 -10.56 5.49
N GLU A 89 -2.25 -11.64 5.02
CA GLU A 89 -1.12 -11.62 4.11
C GLU A 89 -1.50 -12.34 2.80
N GLY A 90 -1.91 -11.55 1.80
CA GLY A 90 -2.19 -12.06 0.46
C GLY A 90 -0.93 -12.55 -0.28
N THR A 91 -1.14 -13.25 -1.39
CA THR A 91 -0.07 -13.71 -2.27
C THR A 91 -0.06 -12.94 -3.58
N VAL A 92 1.14 -12.66 -4.11
CA VAL A 92 1.32 -12.16 -5.48
C VAL A 92 1.86 -13.29 -6.35
N LEU A 93 1.14 -13.61 -7.42
CA LEU A 93 1.53 -14.61 -8.39
C LEU A 93 2.05 -13.92 -9.65
N ASN A 94 3.27 -14.24 -10.05
CA ASN A 94 3.83 -13.81 -11.33
C ASN A 94 3.39 -14.80 -12.42
N LEU A 95 2.74 -14.31 -13.47
CA LEU A 95 2.29 -15.09 -14.61
C LEU A 95 2.96 -14.63 -15.90
#